data_AF-A0A3C1YYW7-F1
#
_entry.id   AF-A0A3C1YYW7-F1
#
_cell.length_a   1.000
_cell.length_b   1.000
_cell.length_c   1.000
_cell.angle_alpha   90.00
_cell.angle_beta   90.00
_cell.angle_gamma   90.00
#
_symmetry.space_group_name_H-M   'P 1'
#
loop_
_entity.id
_entity.type
_entity.pdbx_description
1 polymer ?
#
loop_
_entity_poly.entity_id
_entity_poly.type
_entity_poly.pdbx_seq_one_letter_code
_entity_poly.pdbx_strand_id
1 'polypeptide(L)'
;MMTPTQAQTYCTTLTKTSGSNFYYSFLFLPKARRDAMYTVYAFCKEVDNAVDEPPPGSHPQEELARWRRELAAAYDGTPTVPVTISLAQHVRDLSIPHAYFEELIKGVEMDLTTKRYAT
;
A
#
# COMPACT_ATOMS: atom_id res chain seq x y z
N MET A 1 17.31 -2.45 -11.10
CA MET A 1 16.53 -2.13 -9.88
C MET A 1 15.69 -0.90 -10.15
N MET A 2 14.44 -0.86 -9.68
CA MET A 2 13.57 0.30 -9.82
C MET A 2 14.01 1.43 -8.88
N THR A 3 14.02 2.67 -9.36
CA THR A 3 14.39 3.84 -8.53
C THR A 3 13.19 4.38 -7.73
N PRO A 4 13.39 5.10 -6.61
CA PRO A 4 12.31 5.72 -5.84
C PRO A 4 11.40 6.64 -6.66
N THR A 5 11.95 7.37 -7.63
CA THR A 5 11.17 8.25 -8.52
C THR A 5 10.27 7.45 -9.47
N GLN A 6 10.77 6.34 -10.02
CA GLN A 6 9.97 5.44 -10.84
C GLN A 6 8.85 4.80 -10.00
N ALA A 7 9.18 4.37 -8.79
CA ALA A 7 8.23 3.81 -7.83
C ALA A 7 7.13 4.83 -7.45
N GLN A 8 7.49 6.10 -7.22
CA GLN A 8 6.53 7.18 -7.00
C GLN A 8 5.60 7.37 -8.20
N THR A 9 6.15 7.32 -9.41
CA THR A 9 5.38 7.47 -10.66
C THR A 9 4.38 6.33 -10.83
N TYR A 10 4.79 5.10 -10.49
CA TYR A 10 3.91 3.94 -10.45
C TYR A 10 2.73 4.17 -9.48
N CYS A 11 3.01 4.56 -8.23
CA CYS A 11 1.96 4.82 -7.22
C CYS A 11 0.99 5.92 -7.64
N THR A 12 1.52 6.99 -8.23
CA THR A 12 0.73 8.11 -8.75
C THR A 12 -0.17 7.67 -9.89
N THR A 13 0.35 6.83 -10.80
CA THR A 13 -0.41 6.28 -11.92
C THR A 13 -1.51 5.36 -11.43
N LEU A 14 -1.19 4.40 -10.55
CA LEU A 14 -2.16 3.48 -9.98
C LEU A 14 -3.29 4.23 -9.26
N THR A 15 -2.94 5.24 -8.47
CA THR A 15 -3.94 6.08 -7.78
C THR A 15 -4.84 6.80 -8.79
N LYS A 16 -4.25 7.41 -9.82
CA LYS A 16 -4.99 8.13 -10.88
C LYS A 16 -5.92 7.22 -11.68
N THR A 17 -5.48 6.00 -12.01
CA THR A 17 -6.25 5.06 -12.85
C THR A 17 -7.23 4.21 -12.06
N SER A 18 -7.20 4.26 -10.72
CA SER A 18 -8.11 3.48 -9.86
C SER A 18 -9.59 3.88 -9.97
N GLY A 19 -9.91 4.99 -10.62
CA GLY A 19 -11.28 5.50 -10.75
C GLY A 19 -11.85 6.13 -9.48
N SER A 20 -11.06 6.24 -8.40
CA SER A 20 -11.50 6.85 -7.14
C SER A 20 -11.35 8.37 -7.12
N ASN A 21 -12.26 9.03 -6.38
CA ASN A 21 -12.20 10.46 -6.09
C ASN A 21 -10.96 10.87 -5.27
N PHE A 22 -10.29 9.91 -4.60
CA PHE A 22 -9.12 10.15 -3.77
C PHE A 22 -8.00 10.91 -4.51
N TYR A 23 -7.74 10.58 -5.78
CA TYR A 23 -6.73 11.29 -6.57
C TYR A 23 -6.98 12.81 -6.59
N TYR A 24 -8.23 13.23 -6.79
CA TYR A 24 -8.61 14.63 -6.80
C TYR A 24 -8.62 15.25 -5.40
N SER A 25 -9.03 14.50 -4.38
CA SER A 25 -9.02 14.94 -2.98
C SER A 25 -7.62 15.31 -2.49
N PHE A 26 -6.57 14.65 -2.99
CA PHE A 26 -5.19 14.90 -2.58
C PHE A 26 -4.54 16.11 -3.27
N LEU A 27 -5.14 16.68 -4.32
CA LEU A 27 -4.55 17.78 -5.09
C LEU A 27 -4.25 19.02 -4.24
N PHE A 28 -5.04 19.26 -3.20
CA PHE A 28 -4.91 20.40 -2.28
C PHE A 28 -3.81 20.22 -1.21
N LEU A 29 -3.20 19.03 -1.12
CA LEU A 29 -2.09 18.80 -0.19
C LEU A 29 -0.77 19.40 -0.73
N PRO A 30 0.14 19.85 0.16
CA PRO A 30 1.52 20.15 -0.24
C PRO A 30 2.16 18.96 -0.95
N LYS A 31 3.03 19.22 -1.94
CA LYS A 31 3.57 18.19 -2.84
C LYS A 31 4.09 16.94 -2.12
N ALA A 32 4.89 17.10 -1.06
CA ALA A 32 5.44 15.97 -0.32
C ALA A 32 4.34 15.07 0.31
N ARG A 33 3.32 15.69 0.91
CA ARG A 33 2.19 14.95 1.51
C ARG A 33 1.28 14.33 0.45
N ARG A 34 1.08 15.02 -0.67
CA ARG A 34 0.32 14.50 -1.80
C ARG A 34 0.99 13.26 -2.39
N ASP A 35 2.29 13.33 -2.63
CA ASP A 35 3.07 12.22 -3.17
C ASP A 35 3.04 11.01 -2.20
N ALA A 36 3.19 11.26 -0.89
CA ALA A 36 3.05 10.23 0.13
C ALA A 36 1.66 9.59 0.11
N MET A 37 0.61 10.40 -0.07
CA MET A 37 -0.75 9.89 -0.06
C MET A 37 -1.12 9.09 -1.32
N TYR A 38 -0.54 9.40 -2.48
CA TYR A 38 -0.61 8.50 -3.63
C TYR A 38 0.05 7.16 -3.35
N THR A 39 1.18 7.15 -2.64
CA THR A 39 1.86 5.91 -2.25
C THR A 39 1.07 5.10 -1.23
N VAL A 40 0.51 5.76 -0.21
CA VAL A 40 -0.36 5.11 0.78
C VAL A 40 -1.57 4.49 0.09
N TYR A 41 -2.27 5.25 -0.75
CA TYR A 41 -3.43 4.73 -1.49
C TYR A 41 -3.06 3.54 -2.40
N ALA A 42 -1.96 3.65 -3.13
CA ALA A 42 -1.45 2.56 -3.96
C ALA A 42 -1.14 1.31 -3.14
N PHE A 43 -0.52 1.47 -1.97
CA PHE A 43 -0.27 0.36 -1.03
C PHE A 43 -1.58 -0.29 -0.58
N CYS A 44 -2.58 0.48 -0.15
CA CYS A 44 -3.89 -0.07 0.24
C CYS A 44 -4.49 -0.88 -0.90
N LYS A 45 -4.50 -0.31 -2.12
CA LYS A 45 -5.11 -0.96 -3.28
C LYS A 45 -4.44 -2.28 -3.64
N GLU A 46 -3.12 -2.35 -3.54
CA GLU A 46 -2.36 -3.57 -3.80
C GLU A 46 -2.58 -4.65 -2.73
N VAL A 47 -2.71 -4.26 -1.46
CA VAL A 47 -3.04 -5.18 -0.36
C VAL A 47 -4.47 -5.71 -0.50
N ASP A 48 -5.44 -4.85 -0.86
CA ASP A 48 -6.82 -5.26 -1.15
C ASP A 48 -6.87 -6.24 -2.33
N ASN A 49 -6.20 -5.92 -3.44
CA ASN A 49 -6.16 -6.77 -4.62
C ASN A 49 -5.55 -8.16 -4.34
N ALA A 50 -4.59 -8.26 -3.41
CA ALA A 50 -4.02 -9.54 -2.98
C ALA A 50 -5.05 -10.48 -2.32
N VAL A 51 -6.17 -9.93 -1.85
CA VAL A 51 -7.28 -10.67 -1.26
C VAL A 51 -8.46 -10.81 -2.23
N ASP A 52 -8.83 -9.72 -2.91
CA ASP A 52 -9.99 -9.68 -3.82
C ASP A 52 -9.73 -10.43 -5.14
N GLU A 53 -8.52 -10.30 -5.68
CA GLU A 53 -8.10 -10.85 -6.97
C GLU A 53 -6.70 -11.50 -6.87
N PRO A 54 -6.55 -12.54 -6.03
CA PRO A 54 -5.25 -13.17 -5.82
C PRO A 54 -4.71 -13.79 -7.12
N PRO A 55 -3.38 -13.76 -7.35
CA PRO A 55 -2.77 -14.43 -8.48
C PRO A 55 -3.21 -15.91 -8.62
N PRO A 56 -3.39 -16.43 -9.84
CA PRO A 56 -3.80 -17.82 -10.04
C PRO A 56 -2.87 -18.79 -9.31
N GLY A 57 -3.46 -19.62 -8.44
CA GLY A 57 -2.72 -20.62 -7.65
C GLY A 57 -2.09 -20.10 -6.35
N SER A 58 -2.31 -18.84 -5.98
CA SER A 58 -1.95 -18.30 -4.67
C SER A 58 -3.12 -18.34 -3.68
N HIS A 59 -2.81 -18.34 -2.39
CA HIS A 59 -3.80 -18.18 -1.33
C HIS A 59 -3.74 -16.76 -0.74
N PRO A 60 -4.88 -16.08 -0.48
CA PRO A 60 -4.90 -14.74 0.09
C PRO A 60 -4.04 -14.58 1.35
N GLN A 61 -4.00 -15.59 2.22
CA GLN A 61 -3.17 -15.59 3.43
C GLN A 61 -1.66 -15.55 3.12
N GLU A 62 -1.23 -16.23 2.06
CA GLU A 62 0.18 -16.22 1.62
C GLU A 62 0.57 -14.87 1.02
N GLU A 63 -0.33 -14.25 0.26
CA GLU A 63 -0.13 -12.91 -0.28
C GLU A 63 -0.10 -11.84 0.82
N LEU A 64 -0.98 -11.92 1.83
CA LEU A 64 -0.90 -11.02 3.00
C LEU A 64 0.42 -11.21 3.78
N ALA A 65 0.89 -12.46 3.94
CA ALA A 65 2.19 -12.71 4.55
C ALA A 65 3.35 -12.14 3.72
N ARG A 66 3.25 -12.18 2.37
CA ARG A 66 4.19 -11.52 1.47
C ARG A 66 4.17 -10.00 1.64
N TRP A 67 2.99 -9.38 1.72
CA TRP A 67 2.86 -7.95 1.95
C TRP A 67 3.43 -7.48 3.29
N ARG A 68 3.27 -8.26 4.37
CA ARG A 68 3.93 -7.99 5.66
C ARG A 68 5.44 -8.02 5.56
N ARG A 69 6.01 -8.98 4.82
CA ARG A 69 7.47 -9.03 4.58
C ARG A 69 7.96 -7.83 3.77
N GLU A 70 7.20 -7.43 2.74
CA GLU A 70 7.53 -6.24 1.95
C GLU A 70 7.39 -4.94 2.75
N LEU A 71 6.42 -4.86 3.65
CA LEU A 71 6.27 -3.74 4.57
C LEU A 71 7.46 -3.64 5.52
N ALA A 72 7.85 -4.75 6.17
CA ALA A 72 9.05 -4.81 7.01
C ALA A 72 10.30 -4.38 6.21
N ALA A 73 10.47 -4.91 5.00
CA ALA A 73 11.57 -4.53 4.11
C ALA A 73 11.57 -3.03 3.77
N ALA A 74 10.40 -2.39 3.63
CA ALA A 74 10.31 -0.95 3.41
C ALA A 74 10.86 -0.13 4.60
N TYR A 75 10.59 -0.58 5.83
CA TYR A 75 11.11 0.03 7.05
C TYR A 75 12.60 -0.27 7.27
N ASP A 76 13.07 -1.44 6.83
CA ASP A 76 14.49 -1.82 6.86
C ASP A 76 15.31 -1.25 5.69
N GLY A 77 14.66 -0.58 4.73
CA GLY A 77 15.31 0.04 3.57
C GLY A 77 15.70 -0.94 2.45
N THR A 78 15.14 -2.15 2.44
CA THR A 78 15.39 -3.19 1.42
C THR A 78 14.13 -3.67 0.64
N PRO A 79 13.13 -2.81 0.35
CA PRO A 79 11.91 -3.25 -0.34
C PRO A 79 12.19 -3.66 -1.79
N THR A 80 11.33 -4.53 -2.35
CA THR A 80 11.50 -5.02 -3.72
C THR A 80 10.33 -4.67 -4.65
N VAL A 81 9.15 -4.39 -4.08
CA VAL A 81 7.94 -4.09 -4.84
C VAL A 81 7.81 -2.57 -5.08
N PRO A 82 7.31 -2.12 -6.26
CA PRO A 82 7.20 -0.70 -6.58
C PRO A 82 6.55 0.16 -5.50
N VAL A 83 5.41 -0.28 -4.93
CA VAL A 83 4.72 0.50 -3.89
C VAL A 83 5.53 0.58 -2.60
N THR A 84 6.22 -0.50 -2.19
CA THR A 84 7.03 -0.53 -0.96
C THR A 84 8.36 0.21 -1.13
N ILE A 85 8.92 0.24 -2.35
CA ILE A 85 10.07 1.10 -2.69
C ILE A 85 9.71 2.58 -2.53
N SER A 86 8.53 2.99 -3.03
CA SER A 86 8.05 4.35 -2.83
C SER A 86 7.74 4.63 -1.36
N LEU A 87 7.10 3.67 -0.69
CA LEU A 87 6.69 3.78 0.71
C LEU A 87 7.90 4.01 1.63
N ALA A 88 8.99 3.26 1.42
CA ALA A 88 10.22 3.37 2.19
C ALA A 88 10.76 4.81 2.26
N GLN A 89 10.61 5.60 1.19
CA GLN A 89 11.01 7.01 1.21
C GLN A 89 10.10 7.85 2.12
N HIS A 90 8.78 7.71 1.96
CA HIS A 90 7.80 8.51 2.71
C HIS A 90 7.73 8.15 4.19
N VAL A 91 7.85 6.88 4.56
CA VAL A 91 7.83 6.48 5.97
C VAL A 91 9.03 7.03 6.73
N ARG A 92 10.18 7.16 6.07
CA ARG A 92 11.36 7.83 6.64
C ARG A 92 11.17 9.34 6.73
N ASP A 93 10.85 9.98 5.61
CA ASP A 93 10.77 11.45 5.53
C ASP A 93 9.67 12.05 6.41
N LEU A 94 8.57 11.32 6.59
CA LEU A 94 7.42 11.75 7.39
C LEU A 94 7.34 11.04 8.75
N SER A 95 8.31 10.18 9.08
CA SER A 95 8.34 9.42 10.34
C SER A 95 7.03 8.67 10.63
N ILE A 96 6.49 7.99 9.61
CA ILE A 96 5.21 7.30 9.71
C ILE A 96 5.38 5.99 10.49
N PRO A 97 4.67 5.79 11.61
CA PRO A 97 4.77 4.55 12.39
C PRO A 97 4.39 3.30 11.59
N HIS A 98 5.21 2.25 11.71
CA HIS A 98 4.97 0.94 11.10
C HIS A 98 3.59 0.36 11.47
N ALA A 99 3.16 0.58 12.72
CA ALA A 99 1.89 0.09 13.25
C ALA A 99 0.67 0.50 12.40
N TYR A 100 0.68 1.66 11.73
CA TYR A 100 -0.45 2.09 10.92
C TYR A 100 -0.66 1.22 9.68
N PHE A 101 0.42 0.76 9.05
CA PHE A 101 0.32 -0.13 7.90
C PHE A 101 0.05 -1.58 8.32
N GLU A 102 0.54 -2.01 9.48
CA GLU A 102 0.18 -3.33 10.04
C GLU A 102 -1.31 -3.42 10.39
N GLU A 103 -1.88 -2.39 11.02
CA GLU A 103 -3.32 -2.35 11.29
C GLU A 103 -4.14 -2.31 9.99
N LEU A 104 -3.61 -1.70 8.92
CA LEU A 104 -4.24 -1.73 7.60
C LEU A 104 -4.29 -3.15 7.04
N ILE A 105 -3.15 -3.85 6.98
CA ILE A 105 -3.08 -5.24 6.50
C ILE A 105 -4.00 -6.13 7.33
N LYS A 106 -4.01 -5.95 8.64
CA LYS A 106 -4.90 -6.68 9.56
C LYS A 106 -6.37 -6.40 9.28
N GLY A 107 -6.74 -5.16 8.95
CA GLY A 107 -8.09 -4.82 8.52
C GLY A 107 -8.52 -5.63 7.29
N VAL A 108 -7.67 -5.70 6.27
CA VAL A 108 -7.93 -6.50 5.06
C VAL A 108 -8.00 -8.00 5.37
N GLU A 109 -7.15 -8.49 6.28
CA GLU A 109 -7.19 -9.88 6.74
C GLU A 109 -8.48 -10.24 7.47
N MET A 110 -9.10 -9.30 8.20
CA MET A 110 -10.38 -9.53 8.88
C MET A 110 -11.52 -9.83 7.89
N ASP A 111 -11.49 -9.24 6.69
CA ASP A 111 -12.51 -9.45 5.66
C ASP A 111 -12.46 -10.89 5.09
N LEU A 112 -11.32 -11.58 5.18
CA LEU A 112 -11.22 -13.01 4.82
C LEU A 112 -12.00 -13.94 5.76
N THR A 113 -12.19 -13.53 7.01
CA THR A 113 -12.77 -14.39 8.07
C THR A 113 -14.16 -13.95 8.49
N THR A 114 -14.50 -12.66 8.31
CA THR A 114 -15.73 -12.06 8.85
C THR A 114 -16.76 -11.85 7.75
N LYS A 115 -17.69 -12.80 7.57
CA LYS A 115 -18.79 -12.67 6.59
C LYS A 115 -19.99 -11.86 7.11
N ARG A 116 -20.05 -11.56 8.41
CA ARG A 116 -21.15 -10.81 9.03
C ARG A 116 -20.70 -10.22 10.36
N TYR A 117 -20.81 -8.90 10.50
CA TYR A 117 -20.67 -8.22 11.79
C TYR A 117 -21.99 -8.35 12.57
N ALA A 118 -21.93 -8.76 13.83
CA ALA A 118 -23.09 -8.77 14.72
C ALA A 118 -23.38 -7.34 15.18
N THR A 119 -24.62 -6.90 14.97
CA THR A 119 -25.17 -5.61 15.45
C THR A 119 -25.94 -5.78 16.72
#